data_AF-A0A9P0C2M0-F1
#
_entry.id   AF-A0A9P0C2M0-F1
#
_cell.length_a   1.000
_cell.length_b   1.000
_cell.length_c   1.000
_cell.angle_alpha   90.00
_cell.angle_beta   90.00
_cell.angle_gamma   90.00
#
_symmetry.space_group_name_H-M   'P 1'
#
loop_
_entity.id
_entity.type
_entity.pdbx_description
1 polymer ?
#
loop_
_entity_poly.entity_id
_entity_poly.type
_entity_poly.pdbx_seq_one_letter_code
_entity_poly.pdbx_strand_id
1 'polypeptide(L)' 'MLGRLGKKHVDIAASFVSSAVGFGGVGFVGLCYFTDWKVICANIPYYNGKYKDLKEE' A
#
# COMPACT_ATOMS: atom_id res chain seq x y z
N MET A 1 4.96 -20.61 18.65
CA MET A 1 3.60 -20.14 19.04
C MET A 1 2.62 -20.00 17.86
N LEU A 2 2.94 -20.42 16.63
CA LEU A 2 2.00 -20.38 15.49
C LEU A 2 1.07 -21.61 15.40
N GLY A 3 1.39 -22.71 16.08
CA GLY A 3 0.60 -23.96 16.04
C GLY A 3 -0.80 -23.88 16.66
N ARG A 4 -1.21 -22.71 17.20
CA ARG A 4 -2.57 -22.46 17.74
C ARG A 4 -3.51 -21.84 16.71
N LEU A 5 -3.01 -21.46 15.52
CA LEU A 5 -3.82 -20.91 14.44
C LEU A 5 -4.51 -22.06 13.69
N GLY A 6 -5.77 -22.28 14.03
CA GLY A 6 -6.64 -23.24 13.34
C GLY A 6 -7.53 -22.59 12.28
N LYS A 7 -8.26 -23.43 11.52
CA LYS A 7 -9.17 -23.03 10.43
C LYS A 7 -10.07 -21.84 10.77
N LYS A 8 -10.69 -21.83 11.96
CA LYS A 8 -11.54 -20.73 12.43
C LYS A 8 -10.84 -19.36 12.45
N HIS A 9 -9.55 -19.31 12.79
CA HIS A 9 -8.80 -18.05 12.81
C HIS A 9 -8.54 -17.53 11.39
N VAL A 10 -8.32 -18.45 10.44
CA VAL A 10 -8.20 -18.11 9.02
C VAL A 10 -9.53 -17.61 8.47
N ASP A 11 -10.64 -18.25 8.81
CA ASP A 11 -11.98 -17.82 8.37
C ASP A 11 -12.33 -16.42 8.90
N ILE A 12 -11.97 -16.13 10.16
CA ILE A 12 -12.12 -14.78 10.73
C ILE A 12 -11.20 -13.78 10.04
N ALA A 13 -9.91 -14.10 9.85
CA ALA A 13 -9.01 -13.20 9.14
C ALA A 13 -9.51 -12.89 7.72
N ALA A 14 -10.02 -13.91 7.02
CA ALA A 14 -10.61 -13.78 5.69
C ALA A 14 -11.82 -12.84 5.69
N SER A 15 -12.66 -12.85 6.73
CA SER A 15 -13.82 -11.96 6.82
C SER A 15 -13.45 -10.48 6.93
N PHE A 16 -12.23 -10.15 7.37
CA PHE A 16 -11.73 -8.78 7.50
C PHE A 16 -10.89 -8.31 6.31
N VAL A 17 -10.71 -9.13 5.27
CA VAL A 17 -9.84 -8.79 4.14
C VAL A 17 -10.26 -7.49 3.46
N SER A 18 -11.56 -7.28 3.24
CA SER A 18 -12.06 -6.05 2.60
C SER A 18 -11.70 -4.80 3.40
N SER A 19 -11.87 -4.83 4.72
CA SER A 19 -11.50 -3.73 5.62
C SER A 19 -9.99 -3.52 5.66
N ALA A 20 -9.21 -4.60 5.77
CA ALA A 20 -7.75 -4.53 5.77
C ALA A 20 -7.21 -3.90 4.48
N VAL A 21 -7.77 -4.28 3.32
CA VAL A 21 -7.43 -3.68 2.02
C VAL A 21 -7.82 -2.21 1.98
N GLY A 22 -9.01 -1.86 2.46
CA GLY A 22 -9.47 -0.46 2.49
C GLY A 22 -8.58 0.44 3.34
N PHE A 23 -8.38 0.09 4.61
CA PHE A 23 -7.54 0.88 5.52
C PHE A 23 -6.06 0.83 5.13
N GLY A 24 -5.57 -0.33 4.68
CA GLY A 24 -4.21 -0.48 4.17
C GLY A 24 -3.96 0.39 2.93
N GLY A 25 -4.92 0.44 2.01
CA GLY A 25 -4.87 1.30 0.82
C GLY A 25 -4.82 2.78 1.18
N VAL A 26 -5.69 3.24 2.08
CA VAL A 26 -5.68 4.64 2.56
C VAL A 26 -4.35 4.98 3.24
N GLY A 27 -3.87 4.11 4.13
CA GLY A 27 -2.58 4.30 4.80
C GLY A 27 -1.41 4.35 3.82
N PHE A 28 -1.42 3.47 2.82
CA PHE A 28 -0.39 3.42 1.77
C PHE A 28 -0.38 4.69 0.91
N VAL A 29 -1.55 5.18 0.51
CA VAL A 29 -1.67 6.46 -0.23
C VAL A 29 -1.17 7.62 0.64
N GLY A 30 -1.56 7.66 1.91
CA GLY A 30 -1.07 8.68 2.86
C GLY A 30 0.45 8.66 3.01
N LEU A 31 1.05 7.48 3.15
CA LEU A 31 2.51 7.32 3.18
C LEU A 31 3.17 7.85 1.90
N CYS A 32 2.64 7.49 0.73
CA CYS A 32 3.17 7.98 -0.55
C CYS A 32 3.07 9.51 -0.66
N TYR A 33 1.98 10.10 -0.15
CA TYR A 33 1.77 11.55 -0.13
C TYR A 33 2.75 12.28 0.79
N PHE A 34 2.99 11.77 2.01
CA PHE A 34 3.86 12.46 2.97
C PHE A 34 5.36 12.27 2.69
N THR A 35 5.75 11.14 2.12
CA THR A 35 7.16 10.80 1.90
C THR A 35 7.63 11.05 0.48
N ASP A 36 6.72 11.40 -0.43
CA ASP A 36 7.00 11.54 -1.85
C ASP A 36 7.74 10.34 -2.44
N TRP A 37 7.25 9.15 -2.12
CA TRP A 37 7.93 7.89 -2.44
C TRP A 37 8.08 7.70 -3.95
N LYS A 38 9.26 8.04 -4.48
CA LYS A 38 9.58 8.09 -5.92
C LYS A 38 9.22 6.81 -6.67
N VAL A 39 9.47 5.64 -6.08
CA VAL A 39 9.20 4.32 -6.68
C VAL A 39 7.74 4.19 -7.13
N ILE A 40 6.81 4.70 -6.33
CA ILE A 40 5.38 4.65 -6.63
C ILE A 40 4.96 5.91 -7.38
N CYS A 41 5.25 7.09 -6.84
CA CYS A 41 4.74 8.37 -7.33
C CYS A 41 5.24 8.73 -8.74
N ALA A 42 6.42 8.28 -9.17
CA ALA A 42 6.94 8.56 -10.52
C ALA A 42 6.22 7.78 -11.64
N ASN A 43 5.44 6.77 -11.27
CA ASN A 43 4.66 5.95 -12.20
C ASN A 43 3.19 6.43 -12.34
N ILE A 44 2.76 7.40 -11.53
CA ILE A 44 1.39 7.94 -11.59
C ILE A 44 1.31 8.97 -12.72
N PRO A 45 0.51 8.73 -13.78
CA PRO A 45 0.31 9.72 -14.83
C PRO A 45 -0.33 10.97 -14.20
N TYR A 46 0.17 12.15 -14.56
CA TYR A 46 -0.13 13.48 -13.96
C TYR A 46 0.69 13.85 -12.72
N TYR A 47 0.88 12.96 -11.74
CA TYR A 47 1.62 13.30 -10.50
C TYR A 47 3.15 13.20 -10.66
N ASN A 48 3.63 12.56 -11.72
CA ASN A 48 5.05 12.31 -11.94
C ASN A 48 5.88 13.51 -12.43
N GLY A 49 5.28 14.71 -12.55
CA GLY A 49 5.95 15.91 -13.09
C GLY A 49 7.28 16.23 -12.41
N LYS A 50 7.31 16.20 -11.07
CA LYS A 50 8.50 16.48 -10.25
C LYS A 50 9.64 15.45 -10.37
N TYR A 51 9.41 14.33 -11.07
CA TYR A 51 10.40 13.26 -11.24
C TYR A 51 10.87 13.12 -12.69
N LYS A 52 10.40 13.98 -13.62
CA LYS A 52 10.78 13.92 -15.04
C LYS A 52 12.26 14.26 -15.23
N ASP A 53 12.71 15.34 -14.60
CA ASP A 53 14.10 15.81 -14.70
C ASP A 53 15.08 14.79 -14.10
N LEU A 54 14.67 14.08 -13.04
CA LEU A 54 15.45 13.02 -12.37
C LEU A 54 15.48 11.67 -13.12
N LYS A 55 14.89 11.57 -14.32
CA LYS A 55 14.99 10.40 -15.20
C LYS A 55 15.97 10.62 -16.35
N GLU A 56 16.35 11.88 -16.60
CA GLU A 56 17.25 12.26 -17.70
C GLU A 56 18.72 12.36 -17.26
N GLU A 57 18.99 12.27 -15.95
CA GLU A 57 20.31 12.08 -15.33
C GLU A 57 20.61 10.60 -15.06
#